data_AF-A0A9R0JNP1-F1
#
_entry.id   AF-A0A9R0JNP1-F1
#
_cell.length_a   1.000
_cell.length_b   1.000
_cell.length_c   1.000
_cell.angle_alpha   90.00
_cell.angle_beta   90.00
_cell.angle_gamma   90.00
#
_symmetry.space_group_name_H-M   'P 1'
#
loop_
_entity.id
_entity.type
_entity.pdbx_description
1 polymer ?
#
loop_
_entity_poly.entity_id
_entity_poly.type
_entity_poly.pdbx_seq_one_letter_code
_entity_poly.pdbx_strand_id
1 'polypeptide(L)'
;TPSPSTPTPPSPPSPTPATPSSPPKSNVGSRNKARCRNKNYGQCYNQEHVCPANCPTSCQVDCNTCKPVCNCDYPGAVCQDPRFIGGDGITFYFHGKKDKEFCLVTDPNLHINAHFIGKRNENMGRDFTWVESIGILFDNHRLFFGARKTSKWDDANDRLSLAFDGEPIFLDETIGSQWSSTSTPEVTITRTSETNNIVVEIQGKLKITTKVIPITDEDSK
;
A
#
# COMPACT_ATOMS: atom_id res chain seq x y z
N THR A 1 -65.18 33.36 12.30
CA THR A 1 -64.12 34.37 12.16
C THR A 1 -62.80 33.63 12.04
N PRO A 2 -62.08 33.72 10.90
CA PRO A 2 -60.83 32.98 10.71
C PRO A 2 -59.68 33.65 11.49
N SER A 3 -58.80 32.82 12.06
CA SER A 3 -57.63 33.24 12.84
C SER A 3 -56.58 33.94 11.95
N PRO A 4 -55.83 34.94 12.42
CA PRO A 4 -54.83 35.63 11.61
C PRO A 4 -53.59 34.75 11.42
N SER A 5 -53.16 34.60 10.16
CA SER A 5 -51.91 33.94 9.80
C SER A 5 -50.71 34.84 10.15
N THR A 6 -49.84 34.36 11.03
CA THR A 6 -48.53 34.96 11.31
C THR A 6 -47.58 34.82 10.12
N PRO A 7 -46.79 35.86 9.77
CA PRO A 7 -45.82 35.78 8.69
C PRO A 7 -44.57 34.97 9.10
N THR A 8 -44.15 34.07 8.23
CA THR A 8 -42.94 33.25 8.38
C THR A 8 -41.67 34.12 8.23
N PRO A 9 -40.62 33.94 9.06
CA PRO A 9 -39.35 34.66 8.89
C PRO A 9 -38.62 34.24 7.60
N PRO A 10 -37.82 35.12 6.97
CA PRO A 10 -37.04 34.77 5.80
C PRO A 10 -35.90 33.78 6.15
N SER A 11 -35.70 32.78 5.28
CA SER A 11 -34.64 31.79 5.40
C SER A 11 -33.23 32.43 5.34
N PRO A 12 -32.25 31.91 6.11
CA PRO A 12 -30.88 32.41 6.06
C PRO A 12 -30.23 32.11 4.69
N PRO A 13 -29.26 32.94 4.24
CA PRO A 13 -28.57 32.72 2.97
C PRO A 13 -27.75 31.43 3.01
N SER A 14 -27.83 30.68 1.90
CA SER A 14 -27.07 29.45 1.68
C SER A 14 -25.56 29.73 1.68
N PRO A 15 -24.71 28.92 2.35
CA PRO A 15 -23.28 29.13 2.35
C PRO A 15 -22.71 28.87 0.95
N THR A 16 -21.98 29.85 0.42
CA THR A 16 -21.25 29.77 -0.84
C THR A 16 -20.25 28.61 -0.80
N PRO A 17 -20.17 27.73 -1.82
CA PRO A 17 -19.16 26.68 -1.88
C PRO A 17 -17.76 27.29 -1.84
N ALA A 18 -16.96 26.92 -0.83
CA ALA A 18 -15.57 27.30 -0.75
C ALA A 18 -14.80 26.71 -1.94
N THR A 19 -14.18 27.59 -2.73
CA THR A 19 -13.26 27.22 -3.81
C THR A 19 -12.14 26.33 -3.24
N PRO A 20 -11.86 25.15 -3.82
CA PRO A 20 -10.76 24.31 -3.34
C PRO A 20 -9.45 25.08 -3.47
N SER A 21 -8.78 25.29 -2.34
CA SER A 21 -7.49 25.95 -2.27
C SER A 21 -6.46 25.11 -3.01
N SER A 22 -5.89 25.68 -4.07
CA SER A 22 -4.79 25.08 -4.83
C SER A 22 -3.64 24.68 -3.88
N PRO A 23 -3.10 23.45 -3.97
CA PRO A 23 -1.96 23.05 -3.16
C PRO A 23 -0.74 23.94 -3.44
N PRO A 24 0.12 24.18 -2.44
CA PRO A 24 1.34 24.96 -2.64
C PRO A 24 2.19 24.30 -3.72
N LYS A 25 2.73 25.12 -4.65
CA LYS A 25 3.62 24.69 -5.71
C LYS A 25 4.93 24.16 -5.10
N SER A 26 4.96 22.88 -4.77
CA SER A 26 6.17 22.16 -4.37
C SER A 26 7.16 22.17 -5.54
N ASN A 27 8.40 22.60 -5.28
CA ASN A 27 9.50 22.67 -6.25
C ASN A 27 9.57 21.42 -7.14
N VAL A 28 9.25 21.60 -8.42
CA VAL A 28 9.22 20.52 -9.44
C VAL A 28 10.56 19.79 -9.55
N GLY A 29 11.68 20.44 -9.20
CA GLY A 29 13.03 19.86 -9.23
C GLY A 29 13.39 18.87 -8.11
N SER A 30 12.53 18.67 -7.11
CA SER A 30 12.82 17.77 -5.97
C SER A 30 12.07 16.43 -6.01
N ARG A 31 11.20 16.24 -7.00
CA ARG A 31 10.34 15.05 -7.10
C ARG A 31 11.01 13.95 -7.89
N ASN A 32 10.92 12.72 -7.38
CA ASN A 32 11.39 11.54 -8.06
C ASN A 32 10.67 11.36 -9.40
N LYS A 33 11.31 10.57 -10.27
CA LYS A 33 10.72 10.15 -11.54
C LYS A 33 10.51 8.65 -11.52
N ALA A 34 9.38 8.23 -12.07
CA ALA A 34 9.05 6.83 -12.29
C ALA A 34 8.88 6.56 -13.79
N ARG A 35 8.93 5.28 -14.16
CA ARG A 35 8.76 4.81 -15.55
C ARG A 35 7.94 3.54 -15.59
N CYS A 36 7.13 3.37 -16.63
CA CYS A 36 6.52 2.07 -16.94
C CYS A 36 7.60 1.14 -17.49
N ARG A 37 7.74 -0.07 -16.93
CA ARG A 37 8.70 -1.10 -17.39
C ARG A 37 8.03 -2.26 -18.14
N ASN A 38 6.72 -2.20 -18.36
CA ASN A 38 6.01 -3.23 -19.11
C ASN A 38 6.08 -2.94 -20.62
N LYS A 39 6.79 -3.81 -21.36
CA LYS A 39 7.02 -3.68 -22.81
C LYS A 39 5.74 -3.76 -23.65
N ASN A 40 4.65 -4.32 -23.12
CA ASN A 40 3.38 -4.42 -23.83
C ASN A 40 2.74 -3.04 -24.07
N TYR A 41 3.12 -2.02 -23.28
CA TYR A 41 2.64 -0.65 -23.41
C TYR A 41 3.68 0.20 -24.13
N GLY A 42 3.93 -0.11 -25.41
CA GLY A 42 5.03 0.51 -26.18
C GLY A 42 5.04 2.04 -26.16
N GLN A 43 3.87 2.69 -26.20
CA GLN A 43 3.76 4.15 -26.14
C GLN A 43 4.11 4.75 -24.78
N CYS A 44 4.10 3.98 -23.69
CA CYS A 44 4.44 4.43 -22.34
C CYS A 44 5.78 3.86 -21.84
N TYR A 45 6.26 2.79 -22.47
CA TYR A 45 7.42 2.05 -22.03
C TYR A 45 8.66 2.94 -21.91
N ASN A 46 9.31 2.89 -20.74
CA ASN A 46 10.49 3.65 -20.37
C ASN A 46 10.36 5.20 -20.41
N GLN A 47 9.15 5.75 -20.57
CA GLN A 47 8.94 7.19 -20.45
C GLN A 47 9.08 7.65 -19.00
N GLU A 48 9.76 8.79 -18.80
CA GLU A 48 9.90 9.40 -17.47
C GLU A 48 8.71 10.27 -17.12
N HIS A 49 8.13 10.01 -15.95
CA HIS A 49 7.07 10.83 -15.37
C HIS A 49 7.47 11.31 -13.98
N VAL A 50 7.24 12.58 -13.71
CA VAL A 50 7.49 13.20 -12.40
C VAL A 50 6.42 12.75 -11.42
N CYS A 51 6.81 12.32 -10.23
CA CYS A 51 5.87 11.89 -9.20
C CYS A 51 4.87 12.99 -8.81
N PRO A 52 3.62 12.64 -8.45
CA PRO A 52 2.65 13.59 -7.92
C PRO A 52 3.16 14.35 -6.68
N ALA A 53 2.63 15.55 -6.45
CA ALA A 53 3.11 16.42 -5.36
C ALA A 53 2.80 15.85 -3.95
N ASN A 54 1.75 15.05 -3.82
CA ASN A 54 1.37 14.36 -2.58
C ASN A 54 2.18 13.10 -2.29
N CYS A 55 3.02 12.63 -3.23
CA CYS A 55 3.93 11.51 -3.03
C CYS A 55 5.24 11.74 -3.81
N PRO A 56 5.98 12.80 -3.50
CA PRO A 56 7.08 13.30 -4.32
C PRO A 56 8.22 12.29 -4.47
N THR A 57 8.36 11.35 -3.54
CA THR A 57 9.45 10.37 -3.49
C THR A 57 9.00 8.93 -3.77
N SER A 58 7.69 8.66 -3.81
CA SER A 58 7.15 7.30 -3.81
C SER A 58 5.95 7.17 -4.76
N CYS A 59 6.24 7.02 -6.04
CA CYS A 59 5.24 6.83 -7.08
C CYS A 59 5.66 5.74 -8.08
N GLN A 60 4.68 5.24 -8.82
CA GLN A 60 4.86 4.37 -9.98
C GLN A 60 4.10 4.94 -11.19
N VAL A 61 4.36 4.39 -12.38
CA VAL A 61 3.60 4.76 -13.59
C VAL A 61 2.60 3.67 -13.87
N ASP A 62 1.32 4.05 -13.90
CA ASP A 62 0.29 3.17 -14.45
C ASP A 62 0.51 3.04 -15.95
N CYS A 63 0.98 1.87 -16.40
CA CYS A 63 1.25 1.62 -17.80
C CYS A 63 0.00 1.73 -18.69
N ASN A 64 -1.20 1.48 -18.14
CA ASN A 64 -2.46 1.57 -18.88
C ASN A 64 -2.80 3.01 -19.26
N THR A 65 -2.73 3.92 -18.28
CA THR A 65 -3.07 5.34 -18.47
C THR A 65 -1.87 6.22 -18.79
N CYS A 66 -0.66 5.67 -18.68
CA CYS A 66 0.63 6.36 -18.75
C CYS A 66 0.75 7.58 -17.82
N LYS A 67 0.21 7.45 -16.61
CA LYS A 67 0.23 8.51 -15.60
C LYS A 67 1.01 8.10 -14.35
N PRO A 68 1.77 9.02 -13.75
CA PRO A 68 2.40 8.77 -12.46
C PRO A 68 1.33 8.80 -11.36
N VAL A 69 1.36 7.81 -10.49
CA VAL A 69 0.39 7.58 -9.41
C VAL A 69 1.13 7.21 -8.13
N CYS A 70 0.64 7.67 -6.98
CA CYS A 70 1.24 7.31 -5.70
C CYS A 70 1.11 5.81 -5.48
N ASN A 71 2.12 5.18 -4.86
CA ASN A 71 2.12 3.72 -4.68
C ASN A 71 0.88 3.22 -3.93
N CYS A 72 0.39 3.99 -2.95
CA CYS A 72 -0.82 3.67 -2.18
C CYS A 72 -2.15 4.01 -2.87
N ASP A 73 -2.11 4.61 -4.07
CA ASP A 73 -3.29 5.01 -4.85
C ASP A 73 -3.42 4.20 -6.15
N TYR A 74 -2.71 3.07 -6.23
CA TYR A 74 -2.70 2.17 -7.40
C TYR A 74 -3.62 0.96 -7.20
N PRO A 75 -4.30 0.45 -8.24
CA PRO A 75 -5.02 -0.82 -8.16
C PRO A 75 -4.17 -1.96 -7.61
N GLY A 76 -4.73 -2.70 -6.64
CA GLY A 76 -4.04 -3.75 -5.89
C GLY A 76 -3.26 -3.27 -4.65
N ALA A 77 -3.24 -1.96 -4.35
CA ALA A 77 -2.54 -1.42 -3.19
C ALA A 77 -3.28 -1.68 -1.87
N VAL A 78 -2.48 -1.87 -0.82
CA VAL A 78 -2.92 -1.93 0.59
C VAL A 78 -2.02 -0.98 1.39
N CYS A 79 -2.61 0.05 1.99
CA CYS A 79 -1.89 1.04 2.82
C CYS A 79 -2.82 1.55 3.93
N GLN A 80 -2.31 2.35 4.87
CA GLN A 80 -3.11 2.95 5.96
C GLN A 80 -3.77 1.87 6.85
N ASP A 81 -4.98 2.12 7.37
CA ASP A 81 -5.57 1.35 8.48
C ASP A 81 -6.79 0.47 8.12
N PRO A 82 -6.57 -0.69 7.47
CA PRO A 82 -6.06 -0.81 6.11
C PRO A 82 -7.11 -0.38 5.06
N ARG A 83 -6.67 0.49 4.15
CA ARG A 83 -7.36 0.88 2.92
C ARG A 83 -6.89 -0.02 1.78
N PHE A 84 -7.83 -0.63 1.08
CA PHE A 84 -7.60 -1.49 -0.08
C PHE A 84 -8.08 -0.79 -1.35
N ILE A 85 -7.37 -1.01 -2.44
CA ILE A 85 -7.83 -0.69 -3.79
C ILE A 85 -7.88 -1.99 -4.58
N GLY A 86 -9.07 -2.41 -4.98
CA GLY A 86 -9.25 -3.62 -5.80
C GLY A 86 -8.53 -3.52 -7.14
N GLY A 87 -8.35 -4.65 -7.82
CA GLY A 87 -7.81 -4.67 -9.18
C GLY A 87 -8.68 -3.92 -10.20
N ASP A 88 -9.95 -3.73 -9.87
CA ASP A 88 -10.93 -2.90 -10.59
C ASP A 88 -10.82 -1.39 -10.26
N GLY A 89 -9.92 -1.01 -9.34
CA GLY A 89 -9.73 0.36 -8.89
C GLY A 89 -10.71 0.83 -7.80
N ILE A 90 -11.63 -0.03 -7.33
CA ILE A 90 -12.58 0.34 -6.29
C ILE A 90 -11.86 0.37 -4.93
N THR A 91 -12.01 1.48 -4.21
CA THR A 91 -11.46 1.63 -2.86
C THR A 91 -12.46 1.12 -1.83
N PHE A 92 -11.99 0.31 -0.88
CA PHE A 92 -12.77 -0.09 0.29
C PHE A 92 -11.91 -0.11 1.56
N TYR A 93 -12.59 0.10 2.69
CA TYR A 93 -11.98 0.08 4.02
C TYR A 93 -12.40 -1.20 4.71
N PHE A 94 -11.42 -2.03 5.07
CA PHE A 94 -11.66 -3.32 5.69
C PHE A 94 -10.89 -3.42 7.00
N HIS A 95 -11.61 -3.27 8.12
CA HIS A 95 -11.00 -3.29 9.45
C HIS A 95 -10.61 -4.69 9.92
N GLY A 96 -11.10 -5.76 9.31
CA GLY A 96 -10.80 -7.13 9.75
C GLY A 96 -11.01 -7.33 11.26
N LYS A 97 -10.11 -8.11 11.87
CA LYS A 97 -10.04 -8.37 13.31
C LYS A 97 -8.58 -8.52 13.71
N LYS A 98 -8.26 -8.14 14.94
CA LYS A 98 -6.95 -8.35 15.54
C LYS A 98 -6.61 -9.84 15.60
N ASP A 99 -5.36 -10.17 15.29
CA ASP A 99 -4.76 -11.51 15.36
C ASP A 99 -5.57 -12.53 14.53
N LYS A 100 -5.89 -12.12 13.29
CA LYS A 100 -6.62 -12.93 12.31
C LYS A 100 -6.02 -12.78 10.92
N GLU A 101 -6.16 -13.84 10.14
CA GLU A 101 -5.75 -13.93 8.76
C GLU A 101 -6.95 -13.75 7.84
N PHE A 102 -6.73 -13.03 6.74
CA PHE A 102 -7.73 -12.83 5.70
C PHE A 102 -7.15 -13.14 4.33
N CYS A 103 -7.93 -13.83 3.50
CA CYS A 103 -7.59 -14.05 2.10
C CYS A 103 -7.88 -12.76 1.32
N LEU A 104 -6.86 -12.21 0.66
CA LEU A 104 -6.94 -11.01 -0.16
C LEU A 104 -7.17 -11.34 -1.64
N VAL A 105 -6.50 -12.39 -2.13
CA VAL A 105 -6.60 -12.86 -3.51
C VAL A 105 -6.68 -14.38 -3.49
N THR A 106 -7.58 -14.94 -4.31
CA THR A 106 -7.69 -16.37 -4.57
C THR A 106 -7.84 -16.61 -6.08
N ASP A 107 -7.01 -17.51 -6.58
CA ASP A 107 -6.96 -18.03 -7.94
C ASP A 107 -6.47 -19.49 -7.81
N PRO A 108 -6.88 -20.44 -8.69
CA PRO A 108 -6.47 -21.84 -8.63
C PRO A 108 -5.01 -22.14 -8.25
N ASN A 109 -4.04 -21.31 -8.68
CA ASN A 109 -2.62 -21.49 -8.37
C ASN A 109 -1.97 -20.30 -7.65
N LEU A 110 -2.77 -19.41 -7.05
CA LEU A 110 -2.28 -18.25 -6.32
C LEU A 110 -3.25 -17.83 -5.22
N HIS A 111 -2.78 -17.85 -3.98
CA HIS A 111 -3.48 -17.32 -2.82
C HIS A 111 -2.61 -16.31 -2.10
N ILE A 112 -3.12 -15.11 -1.88
CA ILE A 112 -2.46 -14.08 -1.08
C ILE A 112 -3.29 -13.87 0.17
N ASN A 113 -2.67 -14.05 1.33
CA ASN A 113 -3.28 -13.87 2.64
C ASN A 113 -2.52 -12.81 3.42
N ALA A 114 -3.22 -12.10 4.30
CA ALA A 114 -2.63 -11.11 5.18
C ALA A 114 -2.97 -11.43 6.64
N HIS A 115 -1.97 -11.36 7.51
CA HIS A 115 -2.15 -11.41 8.96
C HIS A 115 -2.32 -9.98 9.49
N PHE A 116 -3.40 -9.77 10.23
CA PHE A 116 -3.75 -8.47 10.80
C PHE A 116 -3.38 -8.44 12.27
N ILE A 117 -2.57 -7.46 12.64
CA ILE A 117 -2.40 -7.05 14.04
C ILE A 117 -3.38 -5.95 14.36
N GLY A 118 -3.55 -5.64 15.64
CA GLY A 118 -4.45 -4.57 16.02
C GLY A 118 -4.38 -4.14 17.48
N LYS A 119 -5.05 -3.03 17.75
CA LYS A 119 -5.24 -2.44 19.07
C LYS A 119 -6.70 -2.53 19.44
N ARG A 120 -6.95 -2.97 20.66
CA ARG A 120 -8.28 -3.05 21.27
C ARG A 120 -8.19 -2.58 22.71
N ASN A 121 -9.09 -1.68 23.12
CA ASN A 121 -9.33 -1.34 24.51
C ASN A 121 -10.83 -1.51 24.84
N GLU A 122 -11.17 -1.45 26.13
CA GLU A 122 -12.55 -1.68 26.62
C GLU A 122 -13.56 -0.66 26.08
N ASN A 123 -13.10 0.54 25.71
CA ASN A 123 -13.93 1.64 25.21
C ASN A 123 -14.06 1.66 23.68
N MET A 124 -13.35 0.80 22.96
CA MET A 124 -13.38 0.73 21.50
C MET A 124 -14.56 -0.13 21.04
N GLY A 125 -15.34 0.36 20.07
CA GLY A 125 -16.43 -0.40 19.45
C GLY A 125 -15.97 -1.46 18.45
N ARG A 126 -14.77 -1.30 17.87
CA ARG A 126 -14.15 -2.19 16.88
C ARG A 126 -12.63 -2.33 17.09
N ASP A 127 -11.98 -3.23 16.36
CA ASP A 127 -10.52 -3.28 16.32
C ASP A 127 -9.98 -2.21 15.37
N PHE A 128 -8.91 -1.53 15.78
CA PHE A 128 -8.02 -0.83 14.86
C PHE A 128 -6.96 -1.82 14.42
N THR A 129 -6.77 -1.98 13.11
CA THR A 129 -5.93 -3.05 12.58
C THR A 129 -4.98 -2.55 11.50
N TRP A 130 -3.89 -3.30 11.36
CA TRP A 130 -2.84 -3.08 10.37
C TRP A 130 -2.40 -4.43 9.81
N VAL A 131 -1.95 -4.43 8.57
CA VAL A 131 -1.34 -5.61 7.95
C VAL A 131 0.10 -5.72 8.46
N GLU A 132 0.40 -6.79 9.20
CA GLU A 132 1.75 -7.05 9.70
C GLU A 132 2.56 -7.89 8.71
N SER A 133 1.91 -8.89 8.11
CA SER A 133 2.58 -9.83 7.22
C SER A 133 1.66 -10.34 6.11
N ILE A 134 2.30 -10.77 5.03
CA ILE A 134 1.70 -11.38 3.85
C ILE A 134 2.24 -12.79 3.70
N GLY A 135 1.32 -13.74 3.50
CA GLY A 135 1.62 -15.11 3.12
C GLY A 135 1.06 -15.40 1.73
N ILE A 136 1.92 -15.87 0.83
CA ILE A 136 1.57 -16.23 -0.54
C ILE A 136 1.71 -17.74 -0.69
N LEU A 137 0.65 -18.41 -1.10
CA LEU A 137 0.71 -19.78 -1.59
C LEU A 137 0.60 -19.75 -3.11
N PHE A 138 1.50 -20.43 -3.80
CA PHE A 138 1.48 -20.54 -5.25
C PHE A 138 2.08 -21.87 -5.66
N ASP A 139 1.43 -22.55 -6.60
CA ASP A 139 1.76 -23.95 -6.91
C ASP A 139 1.85 -24.78 -5.61
N ASN A 140 3.04 -25.28 -5.27
CA ASN A 140 3.31 -26.00 -4.02
C ASN A 140 4.26 -25.25 -3.06
N HIS A 141 4.48 -23.96 -3.31
CA HIS A 141 5.41 -23.12 -2.56
C HIS A 141 4.69 -22.12 -1.65
N ARG A 142 5.40 -21.71 -0.60
CA ARG A 142 4.95 -20.72 0.37
C ARG A 142 5.98 -19.62 0.46
N LEU A 143 5.58 -18.38 0.19
CA LEU A 143 6.41 -17.21 0.41
C LEU A 143 5.80 -16.35 1.51
N PHE A 144 6.64 -15.89 2.42
CA PHE A 144 6.24 -15.04 3.54
C PHE A 144 7.10 -13.78 3.57
N PHE A 145 6.46 -12.64 3.81
CA PHE A 145 7.15 -11.43 4.21
C PHE A 145 6.31 -10.62 5.20
N GLY A 146 6.97 -10.03 6.20
CA GLY A 146 6.27 -9.24 7.21
C GLY A 146 7.19 -8.33 8.01
N ALA A 147 6.57 -7.56 8.90
CA ALA A 147 7.25 -6.65 9.82
C ALA A 147 7.74 -7.40 11.08
N ARG A 148 8.99 -7.14 11.49
CA ARG A 148 9.51 -7.54 12.80
C ARG A 148 8.99 -6.58 13.86
N LYS A 149 8.38 -7.12 14.90
CA LYS A 149 7.94 -6.36 16.08
C LYS A 149 9.13 -5.61 16.71
N THR A 150 8.95 -4.32 16.97
CA THR A 150 9.95 -3.46 17.62
C THR A 150 9.28 -2.56 18.65
N SER A 151 10.00 -2.22 19.72
CA SER A 151 9.54 -1.26 20.74
C SER A 151 9.77 0.20 20.31
N LYS A 152 10.77 0.44 19.45
CA LYS A 152 11.10 1.75 18.90
C LYS A 152 11.39 1.62 17.40
N TRP A 153 10.78 2.49 16.61
CA TRP A 153 11.08 2.59 15.19
C TRP A 153 12.38 3.35 14.95
N ASP A 154 13.16 2.86 13.98
CA ASP A 154 14.36 3.50 13.46
C ASP A 154 14.52 3.02 12.02
N ASP A 155 14.45 3.95 11.07
CA ASP A 155 14.54 3.66 9.64
C ASP A 155 15.89 3.05 9.25
N ALA A 156 16.94 3.24 10.04
CA ALA A 156 18.26 2.65 9.80
C ALA A 156 18.33 1.15 10.15
N ASN A 157 17.33 0.60 10.85
CA ASN A 157 17.30 -0.81 11.22
C ASN A 157 16.29 -1.58 10.36
N ASP A 158 16.72 -2.67 9.75
CA ASP A 158 15.85 -3.51 8.94
C ASP A 158 14.82 -4.26 9.81
N ARG A 159 13.54 -4.12 9.45
CA ARG A 159 12.40 -4.75 10.12
C ARG A 159 11.70 -5.76 9.22
N LEU A 160 12.35 -6.25 8.17
CA LEU A 160 11.80 -7.30 7.31
C LEU A 160 12.02 -8.68 7.95
N SER A 161 10.98 -9.51 7.89
CA SER A 161 11.06 -10.95 8.12
C SER A 161 10.63 -11.64 6.84
N LEU A 162 11.50 -12.50 6.29
CA LEU A 162 11.30 -13.15 5.00
C LEU A 162 11.49 -14.66 5.18
N ALA A 163 10.65 -15.46 4.54
CA ALA A 163 10.82 -16.90 4.49
C ALA A 163 10.25 -17.51 3.20
N PHE A 164 10.89 -18.57 2.71
CA PHE A 164 10.44 -19.35 1.56
C PHE A 164 10.38 -20.82 1.94
N ASP A 165 9.23 -21.44 1.71
CA ASP A 165 8.88 -22.80 2.13
C ASP A 165 9.08 -23.11 3.62
N GLY A 166 9.12 -22.07 4.45
CA GLY A 166 9.35 -22.16 5.89
C GLY A 166 10.79 -21.87 6.30
N GLU A 167 11.71 -21.80 5.34
CA GLU A 167 13.12 -21.48 5.59
C GLU A 167 13.35 -19.96 5.55
N PRO A 168 14.04 -19.37 6.54
CA PRO A 168 14.33 -17.94 6.57
C PRO A 168 15.18 -17.49 5.37
N ILE A 169 14.85 -16.32 4.82
CA ILE A 169 15.67 -15.65 3.81
C ILE A 169 16.47 -14.53 4.47
N PHE A 170 17.78 -14.52 4.21
CA PHE A 170 18.69 -13.44 4.59
C PHE A 170 19.10 -12.69 3.33
N LEU A 171 18.94 -11.37 3.36
CA LEU A 171 19.16 -10.48 2.23
C LEU A 171 19.98 -9.28 2.71
N ASP A 172 21.19 -9.12 2.16
CA ASP A 172 22.11 -8.05 2.56
C ASP A 172 21.42 -6.69 2.51
N GLU A 173 21.69 -5.83 3.49
CA GLU A 173 21.11 -4.49 3.64
C GLU A 173 21.74 -3.47 2.67
N THR A 174 21.76 -3.83 1.38
CA THR A 174 22.29 -3.01 0.30
C THR A 174 21.27 -2.90 -0.82
N ILE A 175 21.20 -1.71 -1.42
CA ILE A 175 20.28 -1.45 -2.54
C ILE A 175 20.63 -2.37 -3.71
N GLY A 176 19.63 -3.08 -4.24
CA GLY A 176 19.81 -4.02 -5.34
C GLY A 176 20.27 -5.41 -4.91
N SER A 177 20.54 -5.65 -3.63
CA SER A 177 20.73 -7.02 -3.11
C SER A 177 19.53 -7.88 -3.49
N GLN A 178 19.81 -9.07 -4.04
CA GLN A 178 18.80 -9.96 -4.57
C GLN A 178 19.02 -11.38 -4.05
N TRP A 179 17.92 -12.00 -3.65
CA TRP A 179 17.83 -13.42 -3.38
C TRP A 179 16.96 -14.07 -4.45
N SER A 180 17.34 -15.26 -4.88
CA SER A 180 16.54 -16.14 -5.72
C SER A 180 16.46 -17.52 -5.09
N SER A 181 15.32 -18.18 -5.26
CA SER A 181 15.18 -19.56 -4.79
C SER A 181 16.05 -20.49 -5.63
N THR A 182 16.74 -21.42 -4.96
CA THR A 182 17.52 -22.46 -5.63
C THR A 182 16.65 -23.55 -6.24
N SER A 183 15.46 -23.81 -5.68
CA SER A 183 14.50 -24.78 -6.20
C SER A 183 13.58 -24.19 -7.27
N THR A 184 13.34 -22.87 -7.20
CA THR A 184 12.35 -22.18 -8.03
C THR A 184 12.90 -20.81 -8.47
N PRO A 185 13.86 -20.76 -9.41
CA PRO A 185 14.60 -19.54 -9.77
C PRO A 185 13.73 -18.37 -10.25
N GLU A 186 12.47 -18.65 -10.62
CA GLU A 186 11.45 -17.67 -10.96
C GLU A 186 11.02 -16.77 -9.79
N VAL A 187 11.33 -17.18 -8.55
CA VAL A 187 11.06 -16.42 -7.32
C VAL A 187 12.28 -15.56 -7.00
N THR A 188 12.09 -14.25 -7.02
CA THR A 188 13.13 -13.29 -6.66
C THR A 188 12.63 -12.29 -5.64
N ILE A 189 13.52 -11.90 -4.72
CA ILE A 189 13.29 -10.82 -3.76
C ILE A 189 14.46 -9.86 -3.88
N THR A 190 14.18 -8.60 -4.18
CA THR A 190 15.20 -7.57 -4.40
C THR A 190 14.99 -6.38 -3.48
N ARG A 191 16.04 -5.91 -2.82
CA ARG A 191 15.99 -4.66 -2.05
C ARG A 191 15.91 -3.44 -2.97
N THR A 192 14.99 -2.55 -2.65
CA THR A 192 14.87 -1.23 -3.31
C THR A 192 15.37 -0.08 -2.45
N SER A 193 15.71 -0.36 -1.19
CA SER A 193 16.40 0.53 -0.25
C SER A 193 17.31 -0.33 0.65
N GLU A 194 18.20 0.28 1.43
CA GLU A 194 19.07 -0.43 2.38
C GLU A 194 18.22 -1.23 3.39
N THR A 195 17.16 -0.61 3.92
CA THR A 195 16.24 -1.23 4.88
C THR A 195 14.78 -1.17 4.41
N ASN A 196 13.96 -2.07 4.94
CA ASN A 196 12.50 -2.02 4.98
C ASN A 196 11.75 -2.02 3.63
N ASN A 197 12.43 -2.02 2.49
CA ASN A 197 11.82 -1.94 1.16
C ASN A 197 12.33 -3.05 0.24
N ILE A 198 11.39 -3.86 -0.26
CA ILE A 198 11.68 -4.94 -1.20
C ILE A 198 10.67 -4.97 -2.34
N VAL A 199 11.08 -5.59 -3.44
CA VAL A 199 10.21 -6.08 -4.50
C VAL A 199 10.29 -7.59 -4.51
N VAL A 200 9.13 -8.22 -4.42
CA VAL A 200 8.95 -9.66 -4.58
C VAL A 200 8.41 -9.90 -5.98
N GLU A 201 9.01 -10.81 -6.73
CA GLU A 201 8.54 -11.19 -8.05
C GLU A 201 8.52 -12.71 -8.19
N ILE A 202 7.37 -13.23 -8.62
CA ILE A 202 7.21 -14.62 -9.04
C ILE A 202 6.90 -14.55 -10.53
N GLN A 203 7.88 -14.91 -11.35
CA GLN A 203 7.82 -14.68 -12.80
C GLN A 203 6.52 -15.21 -13.40
N GLY A 204 5.81 -14.34 -14.13
CA GLY A 204 4.56 -14.69 -14.79
C GLY A 204 3.33 -14.82 -13.87
N LYS A 205 3.47 -14.68 -12.55
CA LYS A 205 2.36 -14.75 -11.59
C LYS A 205 2.08 -13.42 -10.91
N LEU A 206 3.08 -12.83 -10.26
CA LEU A 206 2.91 -11.57 -9.53
C LEU A 206 4.20 -10.79 -9.35
N LYS A 207 4.03 -9.51 -9.07
CA LYS A 207 5.08 -8.59 -8.62
C LYS A 207 4.50 -7.70 -7.53
N ILE A 208 5.07 -7.73 -6.34
CA ILE A 208 4.62 -6.93 -5.18
C ILE A 208 5.76 -6.03 -4.75
N THR A 209 5.48 -4.74 -4.59
CA THR A 209 6.37 -3.80 -3.91
C THR A 209 5.92 -3.68 -2.46
N THR A 210 6.81 -3.92 -1.51
CA THR A 210 6.51 -3.91 -0.09
C THR A 210 7.41 -2.92 0.64
N LYS A 211 6.80 -2.15 1.54
CA LYS A 211 7.50 -1.29 2.49
C LYS A 211 6.97 -1.56 3.90
N VAL A 212 7.88 -1.82 4.84
CA VAL A 212 7.55 -1.83 6.27
C VAL A 212 7.58 -0.40 6.78
N ILE A 213 6.55 -0.01 7.53
CA ILE A 213 6.40 1.30 8.16
C ILE A 213 6.00 1.13 9.63
N PRO A 214 6.30 2.10 10.51
CA PRO A 214 5.78 2.08 11.87
C PRO A 214 4.28 2.40 11.88
N ILE A 215 3.60 1.95 12.94
CA ILE A 215 2.30 2.49 13.33
C ILE A 215 2.58 3.75 14.15
N THR A 216 2.09 4.91 13.69
CA THR A 216 2.27 6.19 14.36
C THR A 216 1.13 6.50 15.34
N ASP A 217 1.31 7.55 16.14
CA ASP A 217 0.23 8.03 17.01
C ASP A 217 -0.97 8.52 16.20
N GLU A 218 -0.76 9.06 15.00
CA GLU A 218 -1.82 9.45 14.07
C GLU A 218 -2.63 8.25 13.58
N ASP A 219 -1.96 7.15 13.24
CA ASP A 219 -2.61 5.90 12.80
C ASP A 219 -3.37 5.21 13.96
N SER A 220 -3.02 5.53 15.21
CA SER A 220 -3.56 4.92 16.42
C SER A 220 -4.68 5.72 17.11
N LYS A 221 -5.18 6.80 16.48
CA LYS A 221 -6.28 7.67 16.98
C LYS A 221 -7.65 7.13 16.58
#